data_AF-A0A8C5JXR2-F1
#
_entry.id   AF-A0A8C5JXR2-F1
#
_cell.length_a   1.000
_cell.length_b   1.000
_cell.length_c   1.000
_cell.angle_alpha   90.00
_cell.angle_beta   90.00
_cell.angle_gamma   90.00
#
_symmetry.space_group_name_H-M   'P 1'
#
loop_
_entity.id
_entity.type
_entity.pdbx_description
1 polymer ?
#
loop_
_entity_poly.entity_id
_entity_poly.type
_entity_poly.pdbx_seq_one_letter_code
_entity_poly.pdbx_strand_id
1 'polypeptide(L)'
;MKKLLVLSPSPGELGSRSSTVGREMRGQREGARVKRRKGAVDFAQRVTSSANRAVVGVVAGGGRIGKPILKAGRASHKYKAERNCWPRVRGVPVTPVARPCGGGDHPHIGKPSTIRGEAPAGRKVGLVAARRTGRLRGTKTVQEKEN
;
A
#
# COMPACT_ATOMS: atom_id res chain seq x y z
N MET A 1 -23.08 -8.17 -9.83
CA MET A 1 -21.99 -7.93 -8.85
C MET A 1 -22.24 -6.59 -8.17
N LYS A 2 -22.15 -6.52 -6.83
CA LYS A 2 -22.40 -5.26 -6.11
C LYS A 2 -21.09 -4.54 -5.77
N LYS A 3 -21.07 -3.22 -5.93
CA LYS A 3 -19.99 -2.35 -5.44
C LYS A 3 -20.25 -2.05 -3.98
N LEU A 4 -19.31 -2.44 -3.14
CA LEU A 4 -19.36 -2.26 -1.70
C LEU A 4 -18.25 -1.30 -1.28
N LEU A 5 -18.59 -0.45 -0.34
CA LEU A 5 -17.72 0.50 0.30
C LEU A 5 -17.77 0.33 1.83
N VAL A 6 -16.67 0.62 2.53
CA VAL A 6 -16.57 0.64 4.01
C VAL A 6 -17.16 -0.62 4.65
N LEU A 7 -16.28 -1.57 4.86
CA LEU A 7 -16.63 -2.91 5.29
C LEU A 7 -16.06 -3.20 6.68
N SER A 8 -16.89 -3.82 7.53
CA SER A 8 -16.44 -4.36 8.82
C SER A 8 -15.45 -5.54 8.63
N PRO A 9 -14.36 -5.57 9.39
CA PRO A 9 -13.40 -6.67 9.34
C PRO A 9 -13.96 -7.96 9.99
N SER A 10 -14.85 -7.81 10.97
CA SER A 10 -15.54 -8.84 11.74
C SER A 10 -17.00 -8.39 12.01
N PRO A 11 -17.91 -9.30 12.43
CA PRO A 11 -19.25 -8.93 12.85
C PRO A 11 -19.22 -8.10 14.14
N GLY A 12 -19.90 -6.96 14.17
CA GLY A 12 -19.96 -6.08 15.35
C GLY A 12 -18.94 -4.93 15.37
N GLU A 13 -17.87 -5.00 14.57
CA GLU A 13 -16.91 -3.88 14.45
C GLU A 13 -17.38 -2.80 13.45
N LEU A 14 -17.03 -1.55 13.76
CA LEU A 14 -17.20 -0.41 12.84
C LEU A 14 -16.22 -0.53 11.66
N GLY A 15 -16.68 -0.14 10.47
CA GLY A 15 -16.01 -0.43 9.20
C GLY A 15 -14.59 0.16 9.08
N SER A 16 -13.61 -0.66 8.68
CA SER A 16 -12.19 -0.26 8.53
C SER A 16 -11.65 -0.42 7.11
N ARG A 17 -12.35 -1.15 6.24
CA ARG A 17 -11.83 -1.57 4.93
C ARG A 17 -12.40 -0.73 3.79
N SER A 18 -11.56 -0.33 2.83
CA SER A 18 -11.92 0.51 1.67
C SER A 18 -12.29 1.96 1.99
N SER A 19 -11.80 2.52 3.10
CA SER A 19 -12.15 3.89 3.55
C SER A 19 -11.47 5.02 2.75
N THR A 20 -10.49 4.71 1.89
CA THR A 20 -9.83 5.74 1.09
C THR A 20 -10.70 6.17 -0.08
N VAL A 21 -10.81 7.49 -0.28
CA VAL A 21 -11.40 8.17 -1.44
C VAL A 21 -11.18 7.44 -2.77
N GLY A 22 -12.25 7.24 -3.54
CA GLY A 22 -12.24 6.55 -4.82
C GLY A 22 -12.06 5.02 -4.77
N ARG A 23 -11.98 4.39 -3.59
CA ARG A 23 -11.92 2.92 -3.48
C ARG A 23 -13.32 2.30 -3.52
N GLU A 24 -13.39 1.12 -4.15
CA GLU A 24 -14.54 0.22 -4.14
C GLU A 24 -14.08 -1.23 -3.92
N MET A 25 -14.97 -2.07 -3.40
CA MET A 25 -14.84 -3.52 -3.31
C MET A 25 -15.90 -4.16 -4.20
N ARG A 26 -15.56 -5.25 -4.89
CA ARG A 26 -16.56 -6.04 -5.63
C ARG A 26 -16.85 -7.32 -4.86
N GLY A 27 -18.12 -7.52 -4.49
CA GLY A 27 -18.59 -8.71 -3.78
C GLY A 27 -19.35 -9.69 -4.69
N GLN A 28 -19.02 -10.98 -4.55
CA GLN A 28 -19.79 -12.12 -5.05
C GLN A 28 -20.22 -12.97 -3.84
N ARG A 29 -21.52 -13.32 -3.78
CA ARG A 29 -22.08 -14.11 -2.67
C ARG A 29 -22.07 -15.58 -3.04
N GLU A 30 -21.47 -16.41 -2.18
CA GLU A 30 -21.52 -17.87 -2.27
C GLU A 30 -22.03 -18.40 -0.91
N GLY A 31 -23.34 -18.63 -0.79
CA GLY A 31 -23.97 -19.11 0.44
C GLY A 31 -23.77 -18.17 1.66
N ALA A 32 -23.26 -18.73 2.77
CA ALA A 32 -22.97 -18.01 4.01
C ALA A 32 -21.64 -17.23 3.99
N ARG A 33 -20.88 -17.29 2.88
CA ARG A 33 -19.60 -16.61 2.71
C ARG A 33 -19.65 -15.66 1.51
N VAL A 34 -18.91 -14.57 1.62
CA VAL A 34 -18.79 -13.58 0.53
C VAL A 34 -17.34 -13.55 0.08
N LYS A 35 -17.10 -13.92 -1.18
CA LYS A 35 -15.83 -13.73 -1.89
C LYS A 35 -15.76 -12.28 -2.37
N ARG A 36 -14.64 -11.62 -2.04
CA ARG A 36 -14.46 -10.20 -2.32
C ARG A 36 -13.16 -9.95 -3.04
N ARG A 37 -13.18 -9.02 -4.01
CA ARG A 37 -11.98 -8.51 -4.67
C ARG A 37 -11.78 -7.06 -4.24
N LYS A 38 -10.59 -6.70 -3.73
CA LYS A 38 -10.26 -5.27 -3.55
C LYS A 38 -10.12 -4.63 -4.93
N GLY A 39 -10.63 -3.41 -5.10
CA GLY A 39 -10.59 -2.70 -6.37
C GLY A 39 -9.17 -2.53 -6.94
N ALA A 40 -9.13 -2.26 -8.25
CA ALA A 40 -8.07 -2.07 -9.27
C ALA A 40 -6.56 -2.21 -8.95
N VAL A 41 -6.11 -2.05 -7.70
CA VAL A 41 -4.68 -2.05 -7.32
C VAL A 41 -4.27 -3.31 -6.57
N ASP A 42 -5.22 -3.99 -5.90
CA ASP A 42 -4.98 -5.20 -5.13
C ASP A 42 -5.97 -6.30 -5.55
N PHE A 43 -5.64 -7.09 -6.56
CA PHE A 43 -6.51 -8.19 -7.05
C PHE A 43 -6.70 -9.36 -6.07
N ALA A 44 -6.17 -9.27 -4.85
CA ALA A 44 -6.28 -10.30 -3.82
C ALA A 44 -7.75 -10.53 -3.45
N GLN A 45 -8.21 -11.76 -3.71
CA GLN A 45 -9.51 -12.22 -3.26
C GLN A 45 -9.47 -12.54 -1.77
N ARG A 46 -10.55 -12.20 -1.04
CA ARG A 46 -10.69 -12.55 0.38
C ARG A 46 -12.08 -13.10 0.65
N VAL A 47 -12.14 -14.20 1.39
CA VAL A 47 -13.37 -14.83 1.88
C VAL A 47 -13.69 -14.28 3.25
N THR A 48 -14.96 -14.03 3.52
CA THR A 48 -15.42 -13.42 4.77
C THR A 48 -16.87 -13.76 5.07
N SER A 49 -17.27 -13.64 6.34
CA SER A 49 -18.65 -13.90 6.79
C SER A 49 -19.67 -12.96 6.12
N SER A 50 -20.85 -13.51 5.81
CA SER A 50 -22.02 -12.79 5.29
C SER A 50 -22.66 -11.83 6.31
N ALA A 51 -22.42 -12.03 7.61
CA ALA A 51 -22.94 -11.18 8.69
C ALA A 51 -22.23 -9.82 8.80
N ASN A 52 -21.15 -9.61 8.05
CA ASN A 52 -20.41 -8.35 8.03
C ASN A 52 -21.22 -7.25 7.33
N ARG A 53 -21.26 -6.05 7.93
CA ARG A 53 -21.94 -4.88 7.35
C ARG A 53 -21.05 -4.20 6.31
N ALA A 54 -21.66 -3.70 5.24
CA ALA A 54 -21.00 -2.90 4.22
C ALA A 54 -21.96 -1.85 3.66
N VAL A 55 -21.44 -0.69 3.27
CA VAL A 55 -22.18 0.34 2.55
C VAL A 55 -22.16 0.01 1.06
N VAL A 56 -23.25 0.25 0.33
CA VAL A 56 -23.28 0.06 -1.13
C VAL A 56 -22.78 1.35 -1.81
N GLY A 57 -21.85 1.24 -2.76
CA GLY A 57 -21.34 2.38 -3.53
C GLY A 57 -19.81 2.47 -3.59
N VAL A 58 -19.32 3.68 -3.89
CA VAL A 58 -17.89 4.05 -4.05
C VAL A 58 -17.60 5.26 -3.15
N VAL A 59 -16.41 5.36 -2.52
CA VAL A 59 -16.11 6.58 -1.74
C VAL A 59 -16.07 7.78 -2.68
N ALA A 60 -16.83 8.82 -2.34
CA ALA A 60 -16.79 10.12 -3.01
C ALA A 60 -15.35 10.71 -3.03
N GLY A 61 -15.12 11.67 -3.95
CA GLY A 61 -13.83 12.37 -4.10
C GLY A 61 -12.80 11.69 -5.00
N GLY A 62 -13.21 10.69 -5.79
CA GLY A 62 -12.35 9.96 -6.72
C GLY A 62 -11.56 10.87 -7.68
N GLY A 63 -10.46 10.36 -8.24
CA GLY A 63 -9.65 11.11 -9.22
C GLY A 63 -8.62 12.09 -8.64
N ARG A 64 -8.56 12.26 -7.31
CA ARG A 64 -7.58 13.14 -6.63
C ARG A 64 -6.11 12.91 -7.05
N ILE A 65 -5.73 11.66 -7.35
CA ILE A 65 -4.35 11.29 -7.75
C ILE A 65 -4.05 11.66 -9.21
N GLY A 66 -5.08 11.87 -10.04
CA GLY A 66 -4.89 12.27 -11.45
C GLY A 66 -4.31 13.67 -11.60
N LYS A 67 -4.51 14.56 -10.61
CA LYS A 67 -3.92 15.90 -10.61
C LYS A 67 -2.48 15.85 -10.08
N PRO A 68 -1.47 16.19 -10.90
CA PRO A 68 -0.08 16.17 -10.46
C PRO A 68 0.21 17.25 -9.40
N ILE A 69 1.10 16.95 -8.46
CA ILE A 69 1.61 17.92 -7.48
C ILE A 69 2.79 18.65 -8.12
N LEU A 70 2.55 19.87 -8.60
CA LEU A 70 3.53 20.64 -9.38
C LEU A 70 4.59 21.38 -8.53
N LYS A 71 4.24 21.78 -7.30
CA LYS A 71 5.11 22.61 -6.44
C LYS A 71 5.31 21.96 -5.06
N ALA A 72 6.51 22.14 -4.49
CA ALA A 72 6.85 21.66 -3.15
C ALA A 72 5.93 22.25 -2.05
N GLY A 73 5.51 23.52 -2.17
CA GLY A 73 4.57 24.13 -1.23
C GLY A 73 3.23 23.40 -1.14
N ARG A 74 2.69 22.93 -2.27
CA ARG A 74 1.45 22.11 -2.27
C ARG A 74 1.66 20.76 -1.60
N ALA A 75 2.85 20.16 -1.73
CA ALA A 75 3.20 18.93 -1.01
C ALA A 75 3.32 19.18 0.50
N SER A 76 3.93 20.30 0.90
CA SER A 76 4.06 20.69 2.32
C SER A 76 2.68 20.83 2.99
N HIS A 77 1.75 21.58 2.40
CA HIS A 77 0.39 21.70 2.94
C HIS A 77 -0.35 20.35 3.02
N LYS A 78 -0.17 19.47 2.02
CA LYS A 78 -0.75 18.12 2.03
C LYS A 78 -0.25 17.30 3.23
N TYR A 79 1.07 17.26 3.45
CA TYR A 79 1.65 16.45 4.52
C TYR A 79 1.51 17.10 5.91
N LYS A 80 1.41 18.43 5.99
CA LYS A 80 1.12 19.15 7.25
C LYS A 80 -0.22 18.74 7.86
N ALA A 81 -1.24 18.48 7.03
CA ALA A 81 -2.55 18.00 7.49
C ALA A 81 -2.57 16.51 7.87
N GLU A 82 -1.55 15.73 7.48
CA GLU A 82 -1.45 14.30 7.80
C GLU A 82 -0.49 14.10 8.98
N ARG A 83 0.82 14.07 8.72
CA ARG A 83 1.88 13.83 9.72
C ARG A 83 3.21 14.39 9.21
N ASN A 84 4.14 14.66 10.13
CA ASN A 84 5.49 15.14 9.80
C ASN A 84 6.36 14.06 9.12
N CYS A 85 6.10 13.78 7.85
CA CYS A 85 6.79 12.76 7.04
C CYS A 85 7.35 13.30 5.72
N TRP A 86 7.39 14.63 5.59
CA TRP A 86 7.92 15.38 4.45
C TRP A 86 8.69 16.59 5.00
N PRO A 87 9.88 16.95 4.47
CA PRO A 87 10.58 16.33 3.34
C PRO A 87 11.23 14.98 3.68
N ARG A 88 11.44 14.13 2.66
CA ARG A 88 12.12 12.83 2.82
C ARG A 88 13.53 12.91 2.25
N VAL A 89 14.54 12.80 3.13
CA VAL A 89 15.95 12.77 2.73
C VAL A 89 16.30 11.38 2.21
N ARG A 90 17.06 11.31 1.11
CA ARG A 90 17.57 10.05 0.57
C ARG A 90 18.57 9.44 1.57
N GLY A 91 18.60 8.12 1.64
CA GLY A 91 19.43 7.42 2.61
C GLY A 91 20.91 7.27 2.27
N VAL A 92 21.31 7.62 1.05
CA VAL A 92 22.68 7.45 0.55
C VAL A 92 23.61 8.61 0.94
N PRO A 93 23.22 9.89 0.77
CA PRO A 93 24.10 11.02 1.11
C PRO A 93 24.16 11.34 2.62
N VAL A 94 23.52 10.55 3.47
CA VAL A 94 23.58 10.76 4.93
C VAL A 94 24.79 10.03 5.49
N THR A 95 25.19 10.37 6.71
CA THR A 95 26.32 9.73 7.39
C THR A 95 26.04 8.25 7.72
N PRO A 96 27.08 7.40 7.85
CA PRO A 96 26.93 5.98 8.19
C PRO A 96 26.15 5.71 9.49
N VAL A 97 26.30 6.60 10.48
CA VAL A 97 25.60 6.51 11.77
C VAL A 97 24.09 6.64 11.62
N ALA A 98 23.63 7.46 10.67
CA ALA A 98 22.21 7.74 10.50
C ALA A 98 21.48 6.60 9.78
N ARG A 99 22.10 6.01 8.74
CA ARG A 99 21.48 4.92 7.96
C ARG A 99 22.50 3.91 7.41
N PRO A 100 22.10 2.64 7.25
CA PRO A 100 22.97 1.56 6.76
C PRO A 100 23.59 1.75 5.37
N CYS A 101 23.04 2.62 4.54
CA CYS A 101 23.55 2.92 3.19
C CYS A 101 24.20 4.31 3.10
N GLY A 102 24.45 4.95 4.24
CA GLY A 102 25.06 6.27 4.32
C GLY A 102 26.59 6.22 4.32
N GLY A 103 27.20 7.30 3.84
CA GLY A 103 28.64 7.54 3.82
C GLY A 103 29.34 7.17 2.51
N GLY A 104 30.68 7.15 2.57
CA GLY A 104 31.56 6.99 1.42
C GLY A 104 31.82 8.28 0.65
N ASP A 105 32.88 8.29 -0.14
CA ASP A 105 33.31 9.47 -0.92
C ASP A 105 32.42 9.75 -2.14
N HIS A 106 31.76 8.70 -2.64
CA HIS A 106 30.76 8.79 -3.69
C HIS A 106 29.41 8.29 -3.19
N PRO A 107 28.28 8.94 -3.54
CA PRO A 107 26.97 8.52 -3.09
C PRO A 107 26.55 7.21 -3.81
N HIS A 108 26.80 6.07 -3.18
CA HIS A 108 26.42 4.74 -3.65
C HIS A 108 25.97 3.87 -2.47
N ILE A 109 25.25 2.77 -2.74
CA ILE A 109 24.67 1.92 -1.69
C ILE A 109 25.72 0.97 -1.08
N GLY A 110 26.76 0.60 -1.84
CA GLY A 110 27.84 -0.31 -1.44
C GLY A 110 27.45 -1.79 -1.33
N LYS A 111 26.19 -2.10 -0.96
CA LYS A 111 25.66 -3.45 -0.78
C LYS A 111 24.33 -3.62 -1.52
N PRO A 112 23.86 -4.85 -1.79
CA PRO A 112 22.53 -5.07 -2.34
C PRO A 112 21.45 -4.41 -1.48
N SER A 113 20.51 -3.71 -2.12
CA SER A 113 19.43 -3.00 -1.43
C SER A 113 18.25 -3.91 -1.01
N THR A 114 18.33 -5.21 -1.34
CA THR A 114 17.37 -6.25 -0.97
C THR A 114 17.66 -6.82 0.41
N ILE A 115 16.72 -6.69 1.34
CA ILE A 115 16.90 -7.09 2.74
C ILE A 115 15.90 -8.20 3.11
N ARG A 116 16.34 -9.20 3.90
CA ARG A 116 15.50 -10.27 4.45
C ARG A 116 14.39 -9.69 5.36
N GLY A 117 13.19 -10.27 5.31
CA GLY A 117 12.06 -9.85 6.15
C GLY A 117 12.30 -10.03 7.66
N GLU A 118 13.20 -10.92 8.05
CA GLU A 118 13.57 -11.19 9.45
C GLU A 118 14.73 -10.32 9.95
N ALA A 119 15.30 -9.44 9.12
CA ALA A 119 16.38 -8.57 9.55
C ALA A 119 15.97 -7.71 10.78
N PRO A 120 16.92 -7.33 11.65
CA PRO A 120 16.60 -6.51 12.82
C PRO A 120 16.10 -5.11 12.43
N ALA A 121 15.43 -4.44 13.37
CA ALA A 121 15.10 -3.02 13.24
C ALA A 121 16.37 -2.20 12.99
N GLY A 122 16.30 -1.17 12.16
CA GLY A 122 17.46 -0.41 11.70
C GLY A 122 18.15 -1.00 10.46
N ARG A 123 18.24 -2.33 10.31
CA ARG A 123 18.76 -2.97 9.09
C ARG A 123 17.69 -3.15 8.00
N LYS A 124 16.41 -3.18 8.37
CA LYS A 124 15.24 -3.23 7.47
C LYS A 124 15.03 -1.92 6.68
N VAL A 125 15.96 -1.60 5.78
CA VAL A 125 15.97 -0.36 4.99
C VAL A 125 16.20 -0.70 3.51
N GLY A 126 15.40 -0.11 2.62
CA GLY A 126 15.46 -0.39 1.17
C GLY A 126 14.34 -1.31 0.70
N LEU A 127 14.67 -2.30 -0.14
CA LEU A 127 13.71 -3.27 -0.69
C LEU A 127 13.56 -4.45 0.28
N VAL A 128 12.63 -4.33 1.23
CA VAL A 128 12.40 -5.36 2.26
C VAL A 128 11.57 -6.51 1.70
N ALA A 129 12.06 -7.75 1.87
CA ALA A 129 11.42 -8.99 1.42
C ALA A 129 11.04 -8.97 -0.08
N ALA A 130 11.81 -8.26 -0.90
CA ALA A 130 11.55 -8.17 -2.32
C ALA A 130 11.84 -9.52 -3.01
N ARG A 131 10.81 -10.10 -3.64
CA ARG A 131 10.93 -11.35 -4.42
C ARG A 131 11.55 -11.14 -5.79
N ARG A 132 11.41 -9.94 -6.34
CA ARG A 132 12.01 -9.49 -7.61
C ARG A 132 12.30 -8.00 -7.55
N THR A 133 13.27 -7.54 -8.32
CA THR A 133 13.66 -6.12 -8.42
C THR A 133 13.55 -5.63 -9.87
N GLY A 134 13.75 -4.33 -10.09
CA GLY A 134 13.71 -3.72 -11.42
C GLY A 134 12.31 -3.29 -11.90
N ARG A 135 12.26 -2.79 -13.14
CA ARG A 135 11.02 -2.32 -13.76
C ARG A 135 10.10 -3.50 -14.07
N LEU A 136 8.85 -3.41 -13.62
CA LEU A 136 7.84 -4.41 -13.96
C LEU A 136 7.57 -4.40 -15.48
N ARG A 137 7.86 -5.52 -16.15
CA ARG A 137 7.45 -5.80 -17.53
C ARG A 137 6.23 -6.74 -17.48
N GLY A 138 5.16 -6.38 -18.18
CA GLY A 138 3.88 -7.11 -18.18
C GLY A 138 2.85 -6.62 -17.15
N THR A 139 1.65 -7.18 -17.21
CA THR A 139 0.56 -6.89 -16.25
C THR A 139 0.72 -7.74 -14.98
N LYS A 140 0.29 -7.21 -13.83
CA LYS A 140 0.29 -7.98 -12.56
C LYS A 140 -0.84 -9.01 -12.60
N THR A 141 -0.55 -10.23 -13.04
CA THR A 141 -1.41 -11.39 -12.78
C THR A 141 -1.15 -11.88 -11.35
N VAL A 142 -2.21 -12.28 -10.63
CA VAL A 142 -2.04 -12.93 -9.33
C VAL A 142 -1.46 -14.31 -9.64
N GLN A 143 -0.24 -14.59 -9.18
CA GLN A 143 0.33 -15.94 -9.28
C GLN A 143 -0.47 -16.83 -8.33
N GLU A 144 -1.35 -17.65 -8.88
CA GLU A 144 -1.96 -18.77 -8.16
C GLU A 144 -0.83 -19.77 -7.90
N LYS A 145 -0.37 -19.84 -6.64
CA LYS A 145 0.51 -20.92 -6.22
C LYS A 145 -0.38 -22.09 -5.88
N GLU A 146 -0.45 -23.06 -6.78
CA GLU A 146 -0.99 -24.38 -6.50
C GLU A 146 -0.11 -25.02 -5.42
N ASN A 147 -0.74 -25.54 -4.38
CA ASN A 147 -0.13 -26.33 -3.32
C ASN A 147 -0.93 -27.60 -3.16
#